data_AF-X1M2G5-F1
#
_entry.id   AF-X1M2G5-F1
#
_cell.length_a   1.000
_cell.length_b   1.000
_cell.length_c   1.000
_cell.angle_alpha   90.00
_cell.angle_beta   90.00
_cell.angle_gamma   90.00
#
_symmetry.space_group_name_H-M   'P 1'
#
loop_
_entity.id
_entity.type
_entity.pdbx_description
1 polymer ?
#
loop_
_entity_poly.entity_id
_entity_poly.type
_entity_poly.pdbx_seq_one_letter_code
_entity_poly.pdbx_strand_id
1 'polypeptide(L)'
;FNYAQDQLKVPRGTIRATVLIETIMAAFEMEEILYELKEHASGLNAGRWDYIFSTIKKFSRHKEFLLPDRAQITMRVPFMRAYCRLLVKTCHRHGAHAMGGMAAFIPSRKDAAINEVAMSKVKDDKELEATTGFDGTWVAHPDLVAVAKDVFDKTLGSNPNQKSKQLDDVVKGSELLAVKIDGSAITEKGLINNVDVALQYIESWLRGTGAAAIHNLMEDAATAEISRAQLWQWIICGAKLDDGRPITIELYRQTRDAQLKVLSAAPNNRYKEAAEILDRLVESENFAEFLTTDAYRY
;
A
#
# COMPACT_ATOMS: atom_id res chain seq x y z
N PHE A 1 23.53 9.13 -7.53
CA PHE A 1 24.46 8.85 -6.41
C PHE A 1 25.91 9.12 -6.77
N ASN A 2 26.40 8.55 -7.88
CA ASN A 2 27.77 8.77 -8.37
C ASN A 2 28.20 10.25 -8.37
N TYR A 3 27.45 11.14 -9.01
CA TYR A 3 27.75 12.57 -8.99
C TYR A 3 27.93 13.15 -7.57
N ALA A 4 27.04 12.85 -6.63
CA ALA A 4 27.15 13.34 -5.25
C ALA A 4 28.42 12.82 -4.57
N GLN A 5 28.80 11.57 -4.83
CA GLN A 5 30.01 10.96 -4.28
C GLN A 5 31.28 11.53 -4.90
N ASP A 6 31.26 11.90 -6.19
CA ASP A 6 32.33 12.65 -6.86
C ASP A 6 32.51 14.03 -6.21
N GLN A 7 31.42 14.76 -6.01
CA GLN A 7 31.45 16.09 -5.40
C GLN A 7 31.95 16.07 -3.94
N LEU A 8 31.51 15.07 -3.16
CA LEU A 8 31.89 14.91 -1.76
C LEU A 8 33.21 14.14 -1.57
N LYS A 9 33.82 13.65 -2.66
CA LYS A 9 35.06 12.85 -2.65
C LYS A 9 34.99 11.63 -1.73
N VAL A 10 33.85 10.94 -1.73
CA VAL A 10 33.66 9.68 -0.99
C VAL A 10 33.69 8.48 -1.96
N PRO A 11 34.09 7.27 -1.50
CA PRO A 11 34.18 6.08 -2.36
C PRO A 11 32.88 5.73 -3.10
N ARG A 12 32.96 5.00 -4.22
CA ARG A 12 31.76 4.41 -4.86
C ARG A 12 31.06 3.47 -3.88
N GLY A 13 29.73 3.38 -3.98
CA GLY A 13 28.91 2.59 -3.04
C GLY A 13 28.85 3.08 -1.58
N THR A 14 29.33 4.29 -1.27
CA THR A 14 29.10 4.91 0.05
C THR A 14 27.61 5.20 0.28
N ILE A 15 26.92 5.74 -0.73
CA ILE A 15 25.47 5.88 -0.68
C ILE A 15 24.86 4.49 -0.90
N ARG A 16 23.96 4.11 0.02
CA ARG A 16 23.20 2.87 -0.01
C ARG A 16 21.71 3.16 -0.13
N ALA A 17 21.01 2.38 -0.94
CA ALA A 17 19.59 2.59 -1.24
C ALA A 17 18.82 1.27 -1.18
N THR A 18 17.67 1.29 -0.50
CA THR A 18 16.65 0.24 -0.58
C THR A 18 15.52 0.76 -1.45
N VAL A 19 15.14 0.03 -2.49
CA VAL A 19 14.15 0.47 -3.48
C VAL A 19 12.79 -0.16 -3.15
N LEU A 20 11.73 0.64 -3.06
CA LEU A 20 10.39 0.12 -2.91
C LEU A 20 9.89 -0.38 -4.28
N ILE A 21 9.54 -1.65 -4.37
CA ILE A 21 8.91 -2.22 -5.58
C ILE A 21 7.41 -2.05 -5.45
N GLU A 22 6.96 -0.81 -5.43
CA GLU A 22 5.56 -0.45 -5.15
C GLU A 22 4.82 0.02 -6.40
N THR A 23 5.35 -0.31 -7.58
CA THR A 23 4.63 -0.15 -8.84
C THR A 23 4.54 -1.48 -9.57
N ILE A 24 3.42 -1.72 -10.26
CA ILE A 24 3.19 -3.00 -10.95
C ILE A 24 4.26 -3.26 -12.02
N MET A 25 4.75 -2.21 -12.69
CA MET A 25 5.80 -2.34 -13.70
C MET A 25 7.16 -2.70 -13.08
N ALA A 26 7.51 -2.12 -11.93
CA ALA A 26 8.76 -2.42 -11.26
C ALA A 26 8.86 -3.90 -10.82
N ALA A 27 7.73 -4.58 -10.61
CA ALA A 27 7.74 -6.02 -10.32
C ALA A 27 8.23 -6.88 -11.50
N PHE A 28 8.19 -6.38 -12.74
CA PHE A 28 8.72 -7.05 -13.92
C PHE A 28 10.19 -6.74 -14.19
N GLU A 29 10.77 -5.77 -13.49
CA GLU A 29 12.11 -5.22 -13.75
C GLU A 29 12.99 -5.26 -12.48
N MET A 30 12.65 -6.11 -11.50
CA MET A 30 13.36 -6.15 -10.21
C MET A 30 14.86 -6.51 -10.37
N GLU A 31 15.20 -7.43 -11.27
CA GLU A 31 16.60 -7.81 -11.54
C GLU A 31 17.35 -6.65 -12.20
N GLU A 32 16.74 -5.99 -13.18
CA GLU A 32 17.28 -4.84 -13.89
C GLU A 32 17.48 -3.62 -12.95
N ILE A 33 16.51 -3.35 -12.07
CA ILE A 33 16.64 -2.30 -11.05
C ILE A 33 17.85 -2.56 -10.14
N LEU A 34 18.02 -3.81 -9.68
CA LEU A 34 19.18 -4.19 -8.87
C LEU A 34 20.49 -4.09 -9.67
N TYR A 35 20.47 -4.41 -10.96
CA TYR A 35 21.64 -4.31 -11.83
C TYR A 35 22.08 -2.85 -12.04
N GLU A 36 21.13 -1.97 -12.37
CA GLU A 36 21.39 -0.53 -12.59
C GLU A 36 21.87 0.16 -11.31
N LEU A 37 21.42 -0.31 -10.15
CA LEU A 37 21.83 0.20 -8.85
C LEU A 37 22.90 -0.65 -8.15
N LYS A 38 23.55 -1.62 -8.80
CA LYS A 38 24.40 -2.65 -8.15
C LYS A 38 25.48 -2.13 -7.19
N GLU A 39 26.03 -0.94 -7.46
CA GLU A 39 27.03 -0.33 -6.57
C GLU A 39 26.43 0.25 -5.28
N HIS A 40 25.13 0.55 -5.29
CA HIS A 40 24.39 1.28 -4.25
C HIS A 40 23.24 0.49 -3.62
N ALA A 41 22.71 -0.52 -4.29
CA ALA A 41 21.54 -1.27 -3.83
C ALA A 41 21.86 -2.03 -2.54
N SER A 42 20.97 -1.90 -1.56
CA SER A 42 20.97 -2.67 -0.32
C SER A 42 19.84 -3.67 -0.26
N GLY A 43 18.76 -3.45 -1.01
CA GLY A 43 17.61 -4.32 -1.02
C GLY A 43 16.42 -3.76 -1.79
N LEU A 44 15.37 -4.55 -1.84
CA LEU A 44 14.05 -4.16 -2.33
C LEU A 44 13.03 -4.28 -1.18
N ASN A 45 11.95 -3.51 -1.25
CA ASN A 45 10.86 -3.56 -0.28
C ASN A 45 9.51 -3.88 -0.95
N ALA A 46 8.70 -4.69 -0.26
CA ALA A 46 7.34 -4.99 -0.66
C ALA A 46 6.33 -3.97 -0.10
N GLY A 47 5.56 -3.34 -0.98
CA GLY A 47 4.47 -2.42 -0.64
C GLY A 47 3.10 -3.03 -0.91
N ARG A 48 2.06 -2.58 -0.19
CA ARG A 48 0.66 -2.98 -0.44
C ARG A 48 -0.12 -1.89 -1.16
N TRP A 49 -0.29 -0.72 -0.53
CA TRP A 49 -1.20 0.30 -1.05
C TRP A 49 -0.72 0.91 -2.36
N ASP A 50 0.53 1.36 -2.45
CA ASP A 50 1.08 1.89 -3.70
C ASP A 50 1.12 0.85 -4.82
N TYR A 51 1.41 -0.43 -4.50
CA TYR A 51 1.43 -1.49 -5.51
C TYR A 51 0.04 -1.74 -6.12
N ILE A 52 -0.99 -1.82 -5.29
CA ILE A 52 -2.38 -2.01 -5.75
C ILE A 52 -2.86 -0.73 -6.46
N PHE A 53 -2.53 0.45 -5.93
CA PHE A 53 -2.83 1.73 -6.57
C PHE A 53 -2.21 1.82 -7.96
N SER A 54 -0.93 1.47 -8.10
CA SER A 54 -0.21 1.42 -9.36
C SER A 54 -0.83 0.42 -10.34
N THR A 55 -1.33 -0.72 -9.83
CA THR A 55 -2.06 -1.71 -10.63
C THR A 55 -3.33 -1.11 -11.22
N ILE A 56 -4.16 -0.45 -10.40
CA ILE A 56 -5.35 0.27 -10.89
C ILE A 56 -4.95 1.33 -11.90
N LYS A 57 -3.96 2.17 -11.57
CA LYS A 57 -3.51 3.25 -12.44
C LYS A 57 -3.10 2.75 -13.82
N LYS A 58 -2.27 1.70 -13.87
CA LYS A 58 -1.74 1.14 -15.11
C LYS A 58 -2.80 0.47 -15.97
N PHE A 59 -3.77 -0.20 -15.33
CA PHE A 59 -4.83 -0.97 -16.00
C PHE A 59 -6.21 -0.34 -15.84
N SER A 60 -6.27 0.97 -15.65
CA SER A 60 -7.44 1.72 -15.20
C SER A 60 -8.67 1.56 -16.09
N ARG A 61 -8.48 1.34 -17.39
CA ARG A 61 -9.55 1.15 -18.38
C ARG A 61 -9.82 -0.30 -18.78
N HIS A 62 -9.14 -1.26 -18.15
CA HIS A 62 -9.25 -2.68 -18.45
C HIS A 62 -10.17 -3.36 -17.42
N LYS A 63 -11.39 -3.74 -17.84
CA LYS A 63 -12.41 -4.33 -16.95
C LYS A 63 -11.96 -5.66 -16.35
N GLU A 64 -11.09 -6.39 -17.04
CA GLU A 64 -10.47 -7.61 -16.55
C GLU A 64 -9.51 -7.38 -15.36
N PHE A 65 -9.11 -6.13 -15.11
CA PHE A 65 -8.30 -5.69 -13.96
C PHE A 65 -9.12 -4.96 -12.88
N LEU A 66 -10.44 -5.09 -12.89
CA LEU A 66 -11.30 -4.54 -11.84
C LEU A 66 -10.97 -5.19 -10.48
N LEU A 67 -10.66 -4.36 -9.49
CA LEU A 67 -10.31 -4.84 -8.14
C LEU A 67 -11.49 -4.77 -7.17
N PRO A 68 -11.62 -5.73 -6.24
CA PRO A 68 -12.62 -5.71 -5.16
C PRO A 68 -12.26 -4.68 -4.09
N ASP A 69 -12.99 -4.62 -2.96
CA ASP A 69 -12.60 -3.77 -1.84
C ASP A 69 -11.12 -3.94 -1.45
N ARG A 70 -10.37 -2.85 -1.32
CA ARG A 70 -8.92 -2.89 -1.01
C ARG A 70 -8.57 -3.67 0.25
N ALA A 71 -9.49 -3.71 1.22
CA ALA A 71 -9.34 -4.49 2.44
C ALA A 71 -9.20 -6.00 2.18
N GLN A 72 -9.87 -6.51 1.14
CA GLN A 72 -9.86 -7.92 0.73
C GLN A 72 -8.60 -8.30 -0.07
N ILE A 73 -7.88 -7.31 -0.62
CA ILE A 73 -6.64 -7.49 -1.38
C ILE A 73 -5.46 -7.59 -0.41
N THR A 74 -5.43 -8.67 0.37
CA THR A 74 -4.37 -8.93 1.38
C THR A 74 -3.08 -9.41 0.72
N MET A 75 -1.97 -9.45 1.47
CA MET A 75 -0.73 -10.05 0.99
C MET A 75 -0.82 -11.57 0.76
N ARG A 76 -1.96 -12.21 1.07
CA ARG A 76 -2.23 -13.64 0.89
C ARG A 76 -2.91 -13.97 -0.44
N VAL A 77 -3.49 -12.98 -1.12
CA VAL A 77 -4.15 -13.24 -2.40
C VAL A 77 -3.12 -13.61 -3.49
N PRO A 78 -3.50 -14.39 -4.52
CA PRO A 78 -2.53 -15.02 -5.42
C PRO A 78 -1.51 -14.08 -6.05
N PHE A 79 -1.93 -12.98 -6.67
CA PHE A 79 -1.00 -12.07 -7.35
C PHE A 79 -0.06 -11.32 -6.38
N MET A 80 -0.54 -10.99 -5.17
CA MET A 80 0.32 -10.39 -4.13
C MET A 80 1.32 -11.42 -3.57
N ARG A 81 0.93 -12.70 -3.47
CA ARG A 81 1.86 -13.78 -3.10
C ARG A 81 2.92 -14.00 -4.16
N ALA A 82 2.55 -14.02 -5.43
CA ALA A 82 3.47 -14.12 -6.55
C ALA A 82 4.49 -12.97 -6.51
N TYR A 83 4.01 -11.74 -6.35
CA TYR A 83 4.83 -10.54 -6.18
C TYR A 83 5.84 -10.66 -5.02
N CYS A 84 5.40 -11.03 -3.81
CA CYS A 84 6.30 -11.19 -2.67
C CYS A 84 7.35 -12.29 -2.87
N ARG A 85 6.95 -13.44 -3.43
CA ARG A 85 7.87 -14.56 -3.68
C ARG A 85 8.92 -14.19 -4.73
N LEU A 86 8.51 -13.50 -5.80
CA LEU A 86 9.41 -12.99 -6.82
C LEU A 86 10.43 -12.02 -6.21
N LEU A 87 9.97 -11.05 -5.39
CA LEU A 87 10.86 -10.09 -4.74
C LEU A 87 11.90 -10.77 -3.86
N VAL A 88 11.48 -11.69 -2.98
CA VAL A 88 12.41 -12.43 -2.11
C VAL A 88 13.42 -13.21 -2.96
N LYS A 89 12.95 -13.95 -3.96
CA LYS A 89 13.82 -14.72 -4.86
C LYS A 89 14.85 -13.83 -5.55
N THR A 90 14.41 -12.74 -6.16
CA THR A 90 15.27 -11.81 -6.90
C THR A 90 16.31 -11.17 -5.97
N CYS A 91 15.91 -10.64 -4.82
CA CYS A 91 16.85 -10.06 -3.86
C CYS A 91 17.93 -11.05 -3.42
N HIS A 92 17.52 -12.24 -2.99
CA HIS A 92 18.44 -13.22 -2.41
C HIS A 92 19.39 -13.80 -3.46
N ARG A 93 18.95 -13.94 -4.71
CA ARG A 93 19.80 -14.33 -5.84
C ARG A 93 20.96 -13.35 -6.06
N HIS A 94 20.74 -12.07 -5.77
CA HIS A 94 21.73 -10.99 -5.94
C HIS A 94 22.39 -10.55 -4.63
N GLY A 95 22.18 -11.27 -3.52
CA GLY A 95 22.75 -10.92 -2.21
C GLY A 95 22.21 -9.62 -1.59
N ALA A 96 21.10 -9.10 -2.12
CA ALA A 96 20.40 -7.92 -1.65
C ALA A 96 19.34 -8.30 -0.59
N HIS A 97 18.90 -7.35 0.22
CA HIS A 97 17.87 -7.58 1.21
C HIS A 97 16.45 -7.58 0.60
N ALA A 98 15.60 -8.49 1.05
CA ALA A 98 14.17 -8.46 0.79
C ALA A 98 13.42 -7.96 2.03
N MET A 99 12.77 -6.81 1.95
CA MET A 99 12.02 -6.22 3.08
C MET A 99 10.52 -6.41 2.92
N GLY A 100 9.85 -6.86 3.98
CA GLY A 100 8.40 -7.02 4.06
C GLY A 100 7.65 -5.69 4.22
N GLY A 101 6.33 -5.76 4.32
CA GLY A 101 5.44 -4.61 4.28
C GLY A 101 5.17 -3.97 5.65
N MET A 102 4.34 -2.91 5.61
CA MET A 102 3.94 -2.12 6.76
C MET A 102 2.86 -2.81 7.61
N ALA A 103 3.00 -2.74 8.94
CA ALA A 103 1.90 -2.86 9.89
C ALA A 103 1.58 -1.48 10.49
N ALA A 104 0.44 -0.92 10.07
CA ALA A 104 0.08 0.47 10.36
C ALA A 104 -0.77 0.68 11.64
N PHE A 105 -1.08 -0.38 12.38
CA PHE A 105 -2.00 -0.28 13.53
C PHE A 105 -1.44 0.60 14.66
N ILE A 106 -2.30 1.48 15.19
CA ILE A 106 -2.06 2.32 16.35
C ILE A 106 -2.85 1.74 17.52
N PRO A 107 -2.18 1.13 18.52
CA PRO A 107 -2.86 0.55 19.67
C PRO A 107 -3.74 1.55 20.42
N SER A 108 -4.96 1.13 20.71
CA SER A 108 -5.92 1.89 21.49
C SER A 108 -5.54 1.84 22.97
N ARG A 109 -5.45 3.00 23.63
CA ARG A 109 -5.29 3.05 25.09
C ARG A 109 -6.58 2.77 25.86
N LYS A 110 -7.71 2.73 25.16
CA LYS A 110 -9.06 2.62 25.76
C LYS A 110 -9.73 1.28 25.49
N ASP A 111 -9.27 0.53 24.50
CA ASP A 111 -9.89 -0.71 24.04
C ASP A 111 -8.86 -1.82 23.88
N ALA A 112 -8.79 -2.69 24.89
CA ALA A 112 -7.87 -3.82 24.91
C ALA A 112 -8.27 -4.93 23.91
N ALA A 113 -9.57 -5.09 23.63
CA ALA A 113 -10.06 -6.13 22.72
C ALA A 113 -9.68 -5.82 21.27
N ILE A 114 -9.77 -4.56 20.85
CA ILE A 114 -9.28 -4.12 19.53
C ILE A 114 -7.77 -4.38 19.41
N ASN A 115 -7.01 -4.11 20.47
CA ASN A 115 -5.57 -4.36 20.46
C ASN A 115 -5.26 -5.85 20.31
N GLU A 116 -5.94 -6.73 21.05
CA GLU A 116 -5.71 -8.17 20.97
C GLU A 116 -5.94 -8.69 19.55
N VAL A 117 -7.06 -8.33 18.94
CA VAL A 117 -7.38 -8.72 17.56
C VAL A 117 -6.36 -8.17 16.56
N ALA A 118 -5.98 -6.90 16.70
CA ALA A 118 -5.02 -6.28 15.80
C ALA A 118 -3.60 -6.85 15.95
N MET A 119 -3.15 -7.09 17.18
CA MET A 119 -1.84 -7.69 17.46
C MET A 119 -1.74 -9.12 16.92
N SER A 120 -2.81 -9.91 17.04
CA SER A 120 -2.87 -11.25 16.41
C SER A 120 -2.70 -11.15 14.90
N LYS A 121 -3.42 -10.24 14.24
CA LYS A 121 -3.30 -10.04 12.79
C LYS A 121 -1.91 -9.57 12.37
N VAL A 122 -1.32 -8.62 13.11
CA VAL A 122 0.06 -8.16 12.86
C VAL A 122 1.02 -9.33 12.96
N LYS A 123 0.91 -10.16 14.00
CA LYS A 123 1.74 -11.34 14.18
C LYS A 123 1.58 -12.32 13.02
N ASP A 124 0.34 -12.66 12.64
CA ASP A 124 0.05 -13.61 11.55
C ASP A 124 0.60 -13.12 10.19
N ASP A 125 0.54 -11.81 9.94
CA ASP A 125 1.09 -11.19 8.73
C ASP A 125 2.63 -11.19 8.76
N LYS A 126 3.25 -10.90 9.91
CA LYS A 126 4.72 -10.95 10.05
C LYS A 126 5.25 -12.38 9.96
N GLU A 127 4.50 -13.37 10.46
CA GLU A 127 4.84 -14.78 10.33
C GLU A 127 4.80 -15.21 8.86
N LEU A 128 3.83 -14.75 8.08
CA LEU A 128 3.79 -14.98 6.64
C LEU A 128 5.02 -14.39 5.94
N GLU A 129 5.42 -13.17 6.27
CA GLU A 129 6.61 -12.53 5.69
C GLU A 129 7.88 -13.30 6.05
N ALA A 130 8.10 -13.56 7.33
CA ALA A 130 9.28 -14.26 7.83
C ALA A 130 9.38 -15.67 7.22
N THR A 131 8.28 -16.43 7.18
CA THR A 131 8.25 -17.76 6.57
C THR A 131 8.42 -17.73 5.05
N THR A 132 8.01 -16.65 4.36
CA THR A 132 8.27 -16.47 2.92
C THR A 132 9.75 -16.27 2.63
N GLY A 133 10.47 -15.59 3.54
CA GLY A 133 11.91 -15.37 3.42
C GLY A 133 12.34 -13.91 3.48
N PHE A 134 11.46 -12.97 3.83
CA PHE A 134 11.87 -11.57 4.01
C PHE A 134 12.91 -11.43 5.13
N ASP A 135 13.89 -10.54 4.96
CA ASP A 135 14.96 -10.28 5.93
C ASP A 135 14.53 -9.38 7.09
N GLY A 136 13.45 -8.62 6.90
CA GLY A 136 12.89 -7.72 7.91
C GLY A 136 11.51 -7.21 7.50
N THR A 137 10.91 -6.35 8.31
CA THR A 137 9.55 -5.85 8.13
C THR A 137 9.38 -4.42 8.65
N TRP A 138 8.26 -3.76 8.34
CA TRP A 138 7.93 -2.41 8.79
C TRP A 138 6.79 -2.38 9.80
N VAL A 139 6.88 -1.43 10.74
CA VAL A 139 5.83 -1.07 11.69
C VAL A 139 5.72 0.46 11.78
N ALA A 140 4.50 0.98 11.92
CA ALA A 140 4.27 2.44 12.00
C ALA A 140 4.23 2.96 13.45
N HIS A 141 4.18 2.07 14.44
CA HIS A 141 4.04 2.44 15.84
C HIS A 141 5.02 1.65 16.74
N PRO A 142 5.68 2.29 17.73
CA PRO A 142 6.65 1.64 18.62
C PRO A 142 6.12 0.39 19.33
N ASP A 143 4.86 0.41 19.77
CA ASP A 143 4.23 -0.72 20.47
C ASP A 143 4.15 -2.00 19.60
N LEU A 144 4.30 -1.92 18.28
CA LEU A 144 4.34 -3.08 17.39
C LEU A 144 5.75 -3.68 17.24
N VAL A 145 6.80 -2.98 17.70
CA VAL A 145 8.20 -3.40 17.51
C VAL A 145 8.46 -4.74 18.17
N ALA A 146 8.02 -4.94 19.42
CA ALA A 146 8.24 -6.19 20.14
C ALA A 146 7.57 -7.38 19.42
N VAL A 147 6.32 -7.21 18.96
CA VAL A 147 5.59 -8.26 18.25
C VAL A 147 6.28 -8.65 16.95
N ALA A 148 6.68 -7.65 16.15
CA ALA A 148 7.40 -7.90 14.90
C ALA A 148 8.78 -8.54 15.15
N LYS A 149 9.52 -8.03 16.14
CA LYS A 149 10.85 -8.55 16.50
C LYS A 149 10.77 -10.00 16.95
N ASP A 150 9.83 -10.36 17.82
CA ASP A 150 9.68 -11.73 18.32
C ASP A 150 9.44 -12.75 17.18
N VAL A 151 8.69 -12.36 16.15
CA VAL A 151 8.44 -13.21 14.97
C VAL A 151 9.72 -13.41 14.15
N PHE A 152 10.45 -12.32 13.88
CA PHE A 152 11.67 -12.39 13.10
C PHE A 152 12.81 -13.06 13.87
N ASP A 153 13.00 -12.79 15.16
CA ASP A 153 13.98 -13.46 16.02
C ASP A 153 13.80 -14.99 16.00
N LYS A 154 12.55 -15.46 16.12
CA LYS A 154 12.24 -16.90 16.07
C LYS A 154 12.57 -17.53 14.71
N THR A 155 12.35 -16.80 13.63
CA THR A 155 12.57 -17.30 12.26
C THR A 155 14.06 -17.23 11.88
N LEU A 156 14.76 -16.17 12.28
CA LEU A 156 16.17 -15.92 11.96
C LEU A 156 17.12 -16.75 12.83
N GLY A 157 16.74 -17.02 14.08
CA GLY A 157 17.61 -17.65 15.06
C GLY A 157 18.84 -16.78 15.33
N SER A 158 20.03 -17.31 15.06
CA SER A 158 21.30 -16.56 15.17
C SER A 158 21.68 -15.79 13.90
N ASN A 159 20.95 -15.96 12.81
CA ASN A 159 21.29 -15.30 11.55
C ASN A 159 20.86 -13.83 11.55
N PRO A 160 21.65 -12.92 10.98
CA PRO A 160 21.26 -11.51 10.90
C PRO A 160 20.22 -11.22 9.81
N ASN A 161 19.97 -12.16 8.89
CA ASN A 161 19.05 -12.06 7.76
C ASN A 161 18.80 -13.45 7.13
N GLN A 162 17.94 -13.53 6.12
CA GLN A 162 17.58 -14.74 5.37
C GLN A 162 18.15 -14.79 3.95
N LYS A 163 19.15 -13.98 3.57
CA LYS A 163 19.67 -13.93 2.19
C LYS A 163 20.21 -15.26 1.65
N SER A 164 20.60 -16.19 2.52
CA SER A 164 20.99 -17.56 2.17
C SER A 164 19.81 -18.46 1.77
N LYS A 165 18.58 -18.08 2.13
CA LYS A 165 17.35 -18.79 1.77
C LYS A 165 16.98 -18.50 0.33
N GLN A 166 17.44 -19.36 -0.58
CA GLN A 166 17.04 -19.30 -1.97
C GLN A 166 15.64 -19.91 -2.15
N LEU A 167 14.83 -19.32 -3.04
CA LEU A 167 13.54 -19.88 -3.44
C LEU A 167 13.67 -20.48 -4.83
N ASP A 168 13.35 -21.77 -4.97
CA ASP A 168 13.39 -22.48 -6.25
C ASP A 168 12.19 -22.14 -7.17
N ASP A 169 11.24 -21.36 -6.66
CA ASP A 169 9.97 -21.06 -7.31
C ASP A 169 10.10 -20.31 -8.63
N VAL A 170 9.30 -20.70 -9.63
CA VAL A 170 9.19 -19.97 -10.89
C VAL A 170 7.91 -19.17 -10.88
N VAL A 171 8.00 -17.87 -10.60
CA VAL A 171 6.88 -16.93 -10.72
C VAL A 171 6.78 -16.45 -12.16
N LYS A 172 5.64 -16.67 -12.80
CA LYS A 172 5.35 -16.18 -14.16
C LYS A 172 4.77 -14.78 -14.10
N GLY A 173 5.04 -13.97 -15.13
CA GLY A 173 4.45 -12.63 -15.28
C GLY A 173 2.92 -12.64 -15.26
N SER A 174 2.28 -13.70 -15.76
CA SER A 174 0.82 -13.86 -15.70
C SER A 174 0.27 -13.97 -14.28
N GLU A 175 1.07 -14.47 -13.32
CA GLU A 175 0.66 -14.58 -11.91
C GLU A 175 0.64 -13.21 -11.24
N LEU A 176 1.55 -12.29 -11.61
CA LEU A 176 1.55 -10.91 -11.14
C LEU A 176 0.32 -10.11 -11.62
N LEU A 177 -0.27 -10.53 -12.75
CA LEU A 177 -1.44 -9.91 -13.38
C LEU A 177 -2.76 -10.60 -13.04
N ALA A 178 -2.73 -11.71 -12.28
CA ALA A 178 -3.91 -12.49 -11.93
C ALA A 178 -4.72 -11.83 -10.80
N VAL A 179 -5.30 -10.66 -11.07
CA VAL A 179 -5.93 -9.81 -10.04
C VAL A 179 -7.33 -10.26 -9.63
N LYS A 180 -7.88 -11.30 -10.25
CA LYS A 180 -9.15 -11.91 -9.84
C LYS A 180 -8.96 -12.64 -8.50
N ILE A 181 -9.82 -12.33 -7.53
CA ILE A 181 -9.79 -12.90 -6.19
C ILE A 181 -11.12 -13.62 -5.95
N ASP A 182 -11.08 -14.93 -5.78
CA ASP A 182 -12.27 -15.74 -5.55
C ASP A 182 -12.96 -15.34 -4.25
N GLY A 183 -14.30 -15.27 -4.29
CA GLY A 183 -15.12 -14.87 -3.14
C GLY A 183 -15.00 -13.40 -2.74
N SER A 184 -14.28 -12.59 -3.51
CA SER A 184 -14.18 -11.15 -3.26
C SER A 184 -15.38 -10.38 -3.80
N ALA A 185 -15.62 -9.21 -3.22
CA ALA A 185 -16.75 -8.35 -3.58
C ALA A 185 -16.39 -6.86 -3.51
N ILE A 186 -17.18 -6.03 -4.18
CA ILE A 186 -17.22 -4.59 -3.96
C ILE A 186 -18.44 -4.32 -3.10
N THR A 187 -18.25 -3.78 -1.90
CA THR A 187 -19.34 -3.65 -0.92
C THR A 187 -19.67 -2.19 -0.65
N GLU A 188 -20.91 -1.90 -0.22
CA GLU A 188 -21.28 -0.54 0.20
C GLU A 188 -20.38 -0.06 1.34
N LYS A 189 -20.00 -0.96 2.25
CA LYS A 189 -19.05 -0.67 3.32
C LYS A 189 -17.68 -0.27 2.78
N GLY A 190 -17.18 -0.96 1.76
CA GLY A 190 -15.94 -0.64 1.08
C GLY A 190 -15.97 0.74 0.41
N LEU A 191 -17.07 1.04 -0.28
CA LEU A 191 -17.34 2.36 -0.88
C LEU A 191 -17.31 3.47 0.17
N ILE A 192 -18.09 3.32 1.25
CA ILE A 192 -18.15 4.27 2.37
C ILE A 192 -16.76 4.49 2.96
N ASN A 193 -16.05 3.40 3.25
CA ASN A 193 -14.72 3.46 3.86
C ASN A 193 -13.68 4.16 2.95
N ASN A 194 -13.75 3.97 1.64
CA ASN A 194 -12.86 4.66 0.70
C ASN A 194 -13.12 6.18 0.69
N VAL A 195 -14.39 6.58 0.67
CA VAL A 195 -14.76 8.00 0.72
C VAL A 195 -14.33 8.63 2.04
N ASP A 196 -14.64 7.98 3.15
CA ASP A 196 -14.34 8.45 4.50
C ASP A 196 -12.83 8.63 4.74
N VAL A 197 -12.03 7.58 4.47
CA VAL A 197 -10.58 7.64 4.66
C VAL A 197 -9.92 8.65 3.73
N ALA A 198 -10.36 8.76 2.47
CA ALA A 198 -9.81 9.75 1.54
C ALA A 198 -10.09 11.19 2.01
N LEU A 199 -11.31 11.49 2.47
CA LEU A 199 -11.66 12.81 2.99
C LEU A 199 -10.84 13.17 4.23
N GLN A 200 -10.77 12.26 5.21
CA GLN A 200 -10.00 12.48 6.44
C GLN A 200 -8.50 12.65 6.16
N TYR A 201 -7.92 11.84 5.26
CA TYR A 201 -6.51 11.95 4.91
C TYR A 201 -6.20 13.27 4.19
N ILE A 202 -6.98 13.64 3.17
CA ILE A 202 -6.75 14.89 2.43
C ILE A 202 -6.92 16.09 3.35
N GLU A 203 -7.92 16.10 4.25
CA GLU A 203 -8.08 17.17 5.24
C GLU A 203 -6.84 17.29 6.16
N SER A 204 -6.32 16.17 6.66
CA SER A 204 -5.11 16.13 7.48
C SER A 204 -3.88 16.63 6.71
N TRP A 205 -3.73 16.20 5.46
CA TRP A 205 -2.66 16.59 4.56
C TRP A 205 -2.67 18.10 4.31
N LEU A 206 -3.85 18.67 4.03
CA LEU A 206 -4.05 20.10 3.83
C LEU A 206 -3.71 20.91 5.09
N ARG A 207 -3.74 20.29 6.28
CA ARG A 207 -3.31 20.93 7.53
C ARG A 207 -1.82 20.75 7.83
N GLY A 208 -1.05 20.21 6.89
CA GLY A 208 0.38 19.98 7.01
C GLY A 208 0.73 18.65 7.70
N THR A 209 -0.24 17.75 7.90
CA THR A 209 -0.02 16.45 8.54
C THR A 209 -0.21 15.31 7.54
N GLY A 210 0.90 14.79 7.00
CA GLY A 210 0.89 13.70 6.02
C GLY A 210 0.85 12.28 6.62
N ALA A 211 1.00 12.15 7.94
CA ALA A 211 0.87 10.91 8.69
C ALA A 211 -0.34 11.03 9.63
N ALA A 212 -1.48 10.47 9.21
CA ALA A 212 -2.77 10.73 9.81
C ALA A 212 -3.29 9.51 10.58
N ALA A 213 -3.67 9.69 11.84
CA ALA A 213 -4.31 8.63 12.62
C ALA A 213 -5.81 8.56 12.27
N ILE A 214 -6.20 7.56 11.49
CA ILE A 214 -7.58 7.35 11.02
C ILE A 214 -7.99 5.92 11.39
N HIS A 215 -9.08 5.76 12.15
CA HIS A 215 -9.60 4.44 12.58
C HIS A 215 -8.55 3.49 13.18
N ASN A 216 -7.69 4.00 14.08
CA ASN A 216 -6.58 3.26 14.68
C ASN A 216 -5.52 2.76 13.68
N LEU A 217 -5.42 3.37 12.50
CA LEU A 217 -4.36 3.14 11.53
C LEU A 217 -3.57 4.44 11.32
N MET A 218 -2.25 4.31 11.19
CA MET A 218 -1.37 5.40 10.77
C MET A 218 -1.35 5.42 9.24
N GLU A 219 -2.17 6.27 8.66
CA GLU A 219 -2.36 6.37 7.22
C GLU A 219 -1.42 7.41 6.61
N ASP A 220 -0.93 7.10 5.41
CA ASP A 220 -0.15 7.99 4.56
C ASP A 220 -0.87 8.22 3.21
N ALA A 221 -0.18 8.89 2.28
CA ALA A 221 -0.78 9.26 1.00
C ALA A 221 -1.21 8.06 0.17
N ALA A 222 -0.51 6.92 0.29
CA ALA A 222 -0.82 5.71 -0.46
C ALA A 222 -2.21 5.20 -0.12
N THR A 223 -2.65 5.34 1.13
CA THR A 223 -4.01 4.97 1.56
C THR A 223 -5.08 5.82 0.88
N ALA A 224 -4.88 7.14 0.77
CA ALA A 224 -5.80 8.01 0.05
C ALA A 224 -5.75 7.75 -1.47
N GLU A 225 -4.57 7.46 -2.03
CA GLU A 225 -4.40 7.12 -3.43
C GLU A 225 -5.17 5.86 -3.83
N ILE A 226 -5.01 4.76 -3.08
CA ILE A 226 -5.78 3.54 -3.36
C ILE A 226 -7.28 3.77 -3.15
N SER A 227 -7.67 4.55 -2.13
CA SER A 227 -9.09 4.82 -1.84
C SER A 227 -9.75 5.56 -3.01
N ARG A 228 -9.16 6.67 -3.48
CA ARG A 228 -9.71 7.41 -4.64
C ARG A 228 -9.60 6.61 -5.95
N ALA A 229 -8.55 5.81 -6.11
CA ALA A 229 -8.35 5.01 -7.31
C ALA A 229 -9.41 3.92 -7.46
N GLN A 230 -9.81 3.27 -6.37
CA GLN A 230 -10.91 2.31 -6.38
C GLN A 230 -12.23 2.96 -6.74
N LEU A 231 -12.56 4.11 -6.12
CA LEU A 231 -13.78 4.86 -6.44
C LEU A 231 -13.84 5.19 -7.93
N TRP A 232 -12.75 5.74 -8.48
CA TRP A 232 -12.64 6.04 -9.90
C TRP A 232 -12.79 4.79 -10.78
N GLN A 233 -12.07 3.70 -10.46
CA GLN A 233 -12.09 2.47 -11.27
C GLN A 233 -13.49 1.85 -11.29
N TRP A 234 -14.16 1.83 -10.13
CA TRP A 234 -15.50 1.28 -10.01
C TRP A 234 -16.52 2.05 -10.84
N ILE A 235 -16.44 3.38 -10.85
CA ILE A 235 -17.31 4.23 -11.68
C ILE A 235 -17.02 4.01 -13.17
N ILE A 236 -15.76 4.10 -13.60
CA ILE A 236 -15.38 4.04 -15.02
C ILE A 236 -15.62 2.65 -15.63
N CYS A 237 -15.39 1.59 -14.87
CA CYS A 237 -15.65 0.23 -15.33
C CYS A 237 -17.12 -0.18 -15.25
N GLY A 238 -17.99 0.64 -14.63
CA GLY A 238 -19.40 0.33 -14.41
C GLY A 238 -19.59 -0.84 -13.45
N ALA A 239 -18.80 -0.85 -12.37
CA ALA A 239 -18.86 -1.88 -11.35
C ALA A 239 -20.17 -1.84 -10.57
N LYS A 240 -20.47 -2.95 -9.88
CA LYS A 240 -21.66 -3.08 -9.04
C LYS A 240 -21.24 -3.45 -7.63
N LEU A 241 -22.01 -2.96 -6.67
CA LEU A 241 -21.98 -3.46 -5.31
C LEU A 241 -22.45 -4.92 -5.27
N ASP A 242 -22.13 -5.61 -4.19
CA ASP A 242 -22.54 -6.98 -3.89
C ASP A 242 -24.06 -7.19 -3.81
N ASP A 243 -24.81 -6.12 -3.53
CA ASP A 243 -26.27 -6.09 -3.63
C ASP A 243 -26.82 -5.78 -5.03
N GLY A 244 -25.95 -5.60 -6.02
CA GLY A 244 -26.28 -5.36 -7.42
C GLY A 244 -26.49 -3.90 -7.82
N ARG A 245 -26.46 -2.94 -6.88
CA ARG A 245 -26.53 -1.51 -7.20
C ARG A 245 -25.31 -1.09 -8.05
N PRO A 246 -25.50 -0.32 -9.14
CA PRO A 246 -24.38 0.21 -9.91
C PRO A 246 -23.65 1.29 -9.11
N ILE A 247 -22.32 1.34 -9.23
CA ILE A 247 -21.52 2.41 -8.65
C ILE A 247 -21.44 3.55 -9.66
N THR A 248 -22.16 4.64 -9.38
CA THR A 248 -22.22 5.83 -10.23
C THR A 248 -21.65 7.06 -9.51
N ILE A 249 -21.46 8.15 -10.26
CA ILE A 249 -21.08 9.45 -9.70
C ILE A 249 -22.13 9.92 -8.68
N GLU A 250 -23.42 9.69 -8.93
CA GLU A 250 -24.49 10.05 -8.01
C GLU A 250 -24.40 9.28 -6.69
N LEU A 251 -24.14 7.96 -6.74
CA LEU A 251 -23.95 7.17 -5.52
C LEU A 251 -22.73 7.66 -4.74
N TYR A 252 -21.61 7.91 -5.43
CA TYR A 252 -20.41 8.49 -4.81
C TYR A 252 -20.69 9.83 -4.11
N ARG A 253 -21.35 10.78 -4.80
CA ARG A 253 -21.71 12.10 -4.23
C ARG A 253 -22.60 11.97 -3.01
N GLN A 254 -23.61 11.08 -3.06
CA GLN A 254 -24.48 10.81 -1.90
C GLN A 254 -23.68 10.28 -0.71
N THR A 255 -22.77 9.33 -0.95
CA THR A 255 -21.90 8.79 0.10
C THR A 255 -20.97 9.87 0.68
N ARG A 256 -20.33 10.68 -0.18
CA ARG A 256 -19.47 11.80 0.22
C ARG A 256 -20.21 12.81 1.06
N ASP A 257 -21.39 13.25 0.64
CA ASP A 257 -22.19 14.23 1.38
C ASP A 257 -22.66 13.68 2.73
N ALA A 258 -22.95 12.37 2.81
CA ALA A 258 -23.25 11.71 4.07
C ALA A 258 -22.03 11.70 5.01
N GLN A 259 -20.82 11.43 4.50
CA GLN A 259 -19.60 11.46 5.31
C GLN A 259 -19.25 12.88 5.77
N LEU A 260 -19.38 13.88 4.90
CA LEU A 260 -19.13 15.27 5.26
C LEU A 260 -19.99 15.74 6.43
N LYS A 261 -21.28 15.34 6.47
CA LYS A 261 -22.17 15.66 7.60
C LYS A 261 -21.67 15.13 8.95
N VAL A 262 -20.98 13.99 8.94
CA VAL A 262 -20.41 13.38 10.15
C VAL A 262 -19.08 14.04 10.52
N LEU A 263 -18.21 14.26 9.53
CA LEU A 263 -16.83 14.72 9.72
C LEU A 263 -16.72 16.23 9.98
N SER A 264 -17.59 17.05 9.41
CA SER A 264 -17.46 18.52 9.42
C SER A 264 -18.00 19.20 10.69
N ALA A 265 -18.25 18.44 11.76
CA ALA A 265 -18.86 18.96 12.98
C ALA A 265 -17.94 19.94 13.76
N ALA A 266 -16.62 19.81 13.62
CA ALA A 266 -15.65 20.65 14.30
C ALA A 266 -15.34 21.95 13.50
N PRO A 267 -15.21 23.12 14.14
CA PRO A 267 -14.80 24.35 13.46
C PRO A 267 -13.34 24.29 12.97
N ASN A 268 -12.99 25.11 11.97
CA ASN A 268 -11.64 25.24 11.38
C ASN A 268 -11.07 23.97 10.73
N ASN A 269 -11.94 23.11 10.19
CA ASN A 269 -11.54 21.98 9.34
C ASN A 269 -11.35 22.42 7.88
N ARG A 270 -10.64 21.61 7.08
CA ARG A 270 -10.49 21.80 5.62
C ARG A 270 -11.30 20.77 4.80
N TYR A 271 -12.39 20.21 5.35
CA TYR A 271 -13.14 19.13 4.69
C TYR A 271 -13.82 19.55 3.38
N LYS A 272 -14.19 20.83 3.27
CA LYS A 272 -14.74 21.36 2.00
C LYS A 272 -13.70 21.28 0.88
N GLU A 273 -12.48 21.73 1.14
CA GLU A 273 -11.37 21.68 0.18
C GLU A 273 -10.95 20.23 -0.10
N ALA A 274 -10.97 19.37 0.93
CA ALA A 274 -10.71 17.94 0.76
C ALA A 274 -11.73 17.26 -0.17
N ALA A 275 -13.01 17.60 -0.04
CA ALA A 275 -14.06 17.13 -0.93
C ALA A 275 -13.88 17.66 -2.36
N GLU A 276 -13.56 18.95 -2.54
CA GLU A 276 -13.30 19.53 -3.87
C GLU A 276 -12.12 18.83 -4.58
N ILE A 277 -11.05 18.48 -3.85
CA ILE A 277 -9.93 17.70 -4.39
C ILE A 277 -10.39 16.28 -4.75
N LEU A 278 -11.08 15.60 -3.84
CA LEU A 278 -11.51 14.22 -4.06
C LEU A 278 -12.48 14.12 -5.26
N ASP A 279 -13.42 15.06 -5.39
CA ASP A 279 -14.35 15.14 -6.51
C ASP A 279 -13.62 15.23 -7.85
N ARG A 280 -12.62 16.12 -7.95
CA ARG A 280 -11.82 16.23 -9.19
C ARG A 280 -11.10 14.94 -9.53
N LEU A 281 -10.59 14.23 -8.53
CA LEU A 281 -9.85 12.98 -8.73
C LEU A 281 -10.76 11.80 -9.10
N VAL A 282 -11.97 11.73 -8.53
CA VAL A 282 -12.92 10.62 -8.72
C VAL A 282 -13.80 10.82 -9.95
N GLU A 283 -14.21 12.06 -10.25
CA GLU A 283 -15.14 12.37 -11.34
C GLU A 283 -14.45 12.71 -12.68
N SER A 284 -13.12 12.80 -12.70
CA SER A 284 -12.36 13.08 -13.92
C SER A 284 -12.45 11.94 -14.95
N GLU A 285 -12.56 12.28 -16.24
CA GLU A 285 -12.50 11.31 -17.34
C GLU A 285 -11.15 10.58 -17.41
N ASN A 286 -10.07 11.28 -17.06
CA ASN A 286 -8.72 10.74 -17.05
C ASN A 286 -8.25 10.47 -15.63
N PHE A 287 -7.55 9.36 -15.45
CA PHE A 287 -6.97 9.02 -14.16
C PHE A 287 -5.82 9.97 -13.85
N ALA A 288 -5.96 10.78 -12.80
CA ALA A 288 -4.86 11.63 -12.32
C ALA A 288 -3.73 10.75 -11.76
N GLU A 289 -2.47 11.04 -12.11
CA GLU A 289 -1.33 10.20 -11.72
C GLU A 289 -1.11 10.12 -10.22
N PHE A 290 -1.28 11.25 -9.50
CA PHE A 290 -1.13 11.37 -8.05
C PHE A 290 -2.01 12.50 -7.50
N LEU A 291 -2.71 12.24 -6.40
CA LEU A 291 -3.51 13.23 -5.67
C LEU A 291 -2.65 14.40 -5.16
N THR A 292 -1.39 14.12 -4.81
CA THR A 292 -0.48 15.11 -4.23
C THR A 292 -0.17 16.26 -5.18
N THR A 293 -0.22 16.03 -6.50
CA THR A 293 -0.01 17.08 -7.50
C THR A 293 -1.11 18.15 -7.46
N ASP A 294 -2.34 17.73 -7.19
CA ASP A 294 -3.49 18.63 -7.09
C ASP A 294 -3.59 19.25 -5.70
N ALA A 295 -3.38 18.44 -4.65
CA ALA A 295 -3.42 18.89 -3.27
C ALA A 295 -2.33 19.93 -2.95
N TYR A 296 -1.15 19.84 -3.57
CA TYR A 296 -0.02 20.77 -3.34
C TYR A 296 -0.28 22.23 -3.71
N ARG A 297 -1.40 22.52 -4.39
CA ARG A 297 -1.78 23.89 -4.76
C ARG A 297 -2.59 24.62 -3.67
N TYR A 298 -2.95 23.92 -2.59
CA TYR A 298 -3.77 24.40 -1.48
C TYR A 298 -2.95 24.63 -0.19
#